data_AF-A0A1B6E8C6-F1
#
_entry.id   AF-A0A1B6E8C6-F1
#
_cell.length_a   1.000
_cell.length_b   1.000
_cell.length_c   1.000
_cell.angle_alpha   90.00
_cell.angle_beta   90.00
_cell.angle_gamma   90.00
#
_symmetry.space_group_name_H-M   'P 1'
#
loop_
_entity.id
_entity.type
_entity.pdbx_description
1 polymer ?
#
loop_
_entity_poly.entity_id
_entity_poly.type
_entity_poly.pdbx_seq_one_letter_code
_entity_poly.pdbx_strand_id
1 'polypeptide(L)'
;MADIKSLEHPTLKVPYELLNKKFRAAQKQLDREVSHVQASALELERGLSAESIGAGEISRLLGGMVEKLQVLKRKAEESISEELQVGYVCKRRLDHLKEHTTGAQWRRKRLDRMLVEYFLRRGYYNAATRLAHTSDLRDLTNIDIFLVSRDVEKSLAEKETSKCLAWCHDNRSKLRKLKSSLEFNLRIQEFIELVRNDRKLEAVRHARKHFSTYEEDQLEEIQHCMALLAFTADTELSPYKEMLEEKRWDRLVEQFRQENYRLFQLASQSVFTVALQAGLSALKTPYPLNIAF
;
A
#
# COMPACT_ATOMS: atom_id res chain seq x y z
N MET A 1 24.53 -19.82 6.14
CA MET A 1 24.71 -18.42 6.60
C MET A 1 24.03 -17.41 5.66
N ALA A 2 24.00 -17.64 4.34
CA ALA A 2 23.24 -16.83 3.38
C ALA A 2 21.71 -16.87 3.62
N ASP A 3 21.15 -18.03 3.98
CA ASP A 3 19.70 -18.20 4.19
C ASP A 3 19.15 -17.48 5.42
N ILE A 4 19.97 -17.29 6.46
CA ILE A 4 19.53 -16.51 7.64
C ILE A 4 19.38 -15.03 7.26
N LYS A 5 20.28 -14.51 6.40
CA LYS A 5 20.23 -13.13 5.93
C LYS A 5 19.08 -12.90 4.95
N SER A 6 18.69 -13.89 4.15
CA SER A 6 17.53 -13.78 3.26
C SER A 6 16.21 -13.70 4.02
N LEU A 7 16.08 -14.40 5.17
CA LEU A 7 14.92 -14.28 6.07
C LEU A 7 14.78 -12.90 6.70
N GLU A 8 15.86 -12.10 6.73
CA GLU A 8 15.88 -10.73 7.23
C GLU A 8 15.58 -9.67 6.16
N HIS A 9 15.46 -10.06 4.89
CA HIS A 9 15.17 -9.13 3.81
C HIS A 9 13.89 -8.29 4.05
N PRO A 10 12.75 -8.88 4.47
CA PRO A 10 11.54 -8.10 4.76
C PRO A 10 11.72 -7.02 5.83
N THR A 11 12.64 -7.24 6.78
CA THR A 11 12.94 -6.31 7.89
C THR A 11 13.40 -4.95 7.35
N LEU A 12 14.24 -4.94 6.31
CA LEU A 12 14.77 -3.73 5.70
C LEU A 12 13.98 -3.28 4.48
N LYS A 13 13.39 -4.23 3.74
CA LYS A 13 12.73 -3.92 2.48
C LYS A 13 11.50 -3.04 2.65
N VAL A 14 10.66 -3.36 3.63
CA VAL A 14 9.43 -2.62 3.92
C VAL A 14 9.68 -1.14 4.24
N PRO A 15 10.54 -0.78 5.21
CA PRO A 15 10.80 0.63 5.54
C PRO A 15 11.54 1.36 4.41
N TYR A 16 12.37 0.66 3.62
CA TYR A 16 12.96 1.23 2.41
C TYR A 16 11.91 1.58 1.34
N GLU A 17 10.90 0.74 1.13
CA GLU A 17 9.80 1.04 0.22
C GLU A 17 8.95 2.21 0.72
N LEU A 18 8.73 2.33 2.04
CA LEU A 18 8.09 3.50 2.63
C LEU A 18 8.91 4.77 2.42
N LEU A 19 10.24 4.70 2.62
CA LEU A 19 11.14 5.84 2.40
C LEU A 19 11.07 6.29 0.94
N ASN A 20 11.16 5.36 -0.01
CA ASN A 20 11.03 5.67 -1.44
C ASN A 20 9.67 6.29 -1.79
N LYS A 21 8.58 5.82 -1.16
CA LYS A 21 7.25 6.39 -1.35
C LYS A 21 7.19 7.83 -0.83
N LYS A 22 7.70 8.08 0.37
CA LYS A 22 7.77 9.42 0.98
C LYS A 22 8.65 10.37 0.18
N PHE A 23 9.84 9.94 -0.21
CA PHE A 23 10.78 10.70 -1.05
C PHE A 23 10.14 11.16 -2.36
N ARG A 24 9.47 10.26 -3.09
CA ARG A 24 8.79 10.63 -4.35
C ARG A 24 7.62 11.58 -4.13
N ALA A 25 6.88 11.40 -3.03
CA ALA A 25 5.77 12.28 -2.70
C ALA A 25 6.26 13.69 -2.34
N ALA A 26 7.32 13.78 -1.54
CA ALA A 26 8.00 15.02 -1.18
C ALA A 26 8.55 15.74 -2.41
N GLN A 27 9.27 15.03 -3.29
CA GLN A 27 9.79 15.59 -4.54
C GLN A 27 8.65 16.22 -5.38
N LYS A 28 7.57 15.46 -5.62
CA LYS A 28 6.42 15.95 -6.39
C LYS A 28 5.73 17.14 -5.72
N GLN A 29 5.64 17.16 -4.39
CA GLN A 29 5.05 18.25 -3.64
C GLN A 29 5.91 19.51 -3.74
N LEU A 30 7.22 19.39 -3.56
CA LEU A 30 8.17 20.49 -3.68
C LEU A 30 8.21 21.06 -5.09
N ASP A 31 8.27 20.21 -6.13
CA ASP A 31 8.26 20.66 -7.53
C ASP A 31 7.02 21.50 -7.87
N ARG A 32 5.86 21.14 -7.31
CA ARG A 32 4.61 21.90 -7.46
C ARG A 32 4.69 23.26 -6.78
N GLU A 33 5.13 23.31 -5.52
CA GLU A 33 5.24 24.56 -4.77
C GLU A 33 6.29 25.49 -5.39
N VAL A 34 7.41 24.94 -5.87
CA VAL A 34 8.42 25.70 -6.63
C VAL A 34 7.82 26.29 -7.91
N SER A 35 7.00 25.52 -8.64
CA SER A 35 6.30 26.02 -9.82
C SER A 35 5.34 27.18 -9.48
N HIS A 36 4.66 27.13 -8.33
CA HIS A 36 3.81 28.23 -7.86
C HIS A 36 4.62 29.49 -7.52
N VAL A 37 5.77 29.34 -6.86
CA VAL A 37 6.67 30.46 -6.57
C VAL A 37 7.22 31.07 -7.86
N GLN A 38 7.63 30.25 -8.83
CA GLN A 38 8.10 30.71 -10.14
C GLN A 38 7.01 31.49 -10.89
N ALA A 39 5.76 31.01 -10.87
CA ALA A 39 4.64 31.72 -11.48
C ALA A 39 4.41 33.10 -10.84
N SER A 40 4.45 33.19 -9.50
CA SER A 40 4.36 34.47 -8.79
C SER A 40 5.56 35.39 -9.07
N ALA A 41 6.76 34.84 -9.32
CA ALA A 41 7.94 35.64 -9.64
C ALA A 41 7.79 36.28 -11.03
N LEU A 42 7.32 35.50 -12.00
CA LEU A 42 7.03 36.00 -13.35
C LEU A 42 5.91 37.04 -13.35
N GLU A 43 4.88 36.88 -12.51
CA GLU A 43 3.84 37.90 -12.34
C GLU A 43 4.40 39.20 -11.77
N LEU A 44 5.29 39.11 -10.78
CA LEU A 44 5.98 40.27 -10.22
C LEU A 44 6.88 40.97 -11.25
N GLU A 45 7.67 40.22 -12.02
CA GLU A 45 8.53 40.76 -13.09
C GLU A 45 7.72 41.48 -14.18
N ARG A 46 6.59 40.88 -14.59
CA ARG A 46 5.65 41.51 -15.54
C ARG A 46 5.02 42.77 -14.96
N GLY A 47 4.62 42.71 -13.69
CA GLY A 47 4.13 43.86 -12.95
C GLY A 47 5.14 45.00 -13.04
N LEU A 48 6.39 44.76 -12.62
CA LEU A 48 7.50 45.72 -12.61
C LEU A 48 7.88 46.30 -13.98
N SER A 49 7.55 45.59 -15.06
CA SER A 49 7.84 46.03 -16.44
C SER A 49 6.77 46.98 -17.03
N ALA A 50 5.66 47.22 -16.31
CA ALA A 50 4.60 48.13 -16.78
C ALA A 50 4.95 49.61 -16.53
N GLU A 51 4.60 50.49 -17.47
CA GLU A 51 4.95 51.92 -17.46
C GLU A 51 4.37 52.72 -16.27
N SER A 52 3.30 52.22 -15.63
CA SER A 52 2.74 52.81 -14.41
C SER A 52 2.20 51.73 -13.47
N ILE A 53 2.88 51.50 -12.35
CA ILE A 53 2.43 50.56 -11.32
C ILE A 53 2.23 51.34 -10.03
N GLY A 54 1.03 51.25 -9.45
CA GLY A 54 0.77 51.83 -8.14
C GLY A 54 1.51 51.07 -7.05
N ALA A 55 2.02 51.78 -6.03
CA ALA A 55 2.70 51.17 -4.89
C ALA A 55 1.85 50.07 -4.20
N GLY A 56 0.53 50.24 -4.16
CA GLY A 56 -0.41 49.23 -3.63
C GLY A 56 -0.41 47.91 -4.41
N GLU A 57 -0.21 47.96 -5.73
CA GLU A 57 -0.17 46.76 -6.58
C GLU A 57 1.15 46.01 -6.40
N ILE A 58 2.27 46.73 -6.26
CA ILE A 58 3.58 46.15 -5.90
C ILE A 58 3.50 45.47 -4.53
N SER A 59 2.90 46.14 -3.53
CA SER A 59 2.68 45.54 -2.21
C SER A 59 1.81 44.28 -2.27
N ARG A 60 0.79 44.25 -3.12
CA ARG A 60 -0.05 43.07 -3.34
C ARG A 60 0.74 41.90 -3.93
N LEU A 61 1.52 42.14 -4.98
CA LEU A 61 2.35 41.12 -5.64
C LEU A 61 3.43 40.56 -4.72
N LEU A 62 4.11 41.43 -3.97
CA LEU A 62 5.10 41.02 -2.95
C LEU A 62 4.43 40.24 -1.81
N GLY A 63 3.24 40.66 -1.36
CA GLY A 63 2.46 39.93 -0.37
C GLY A 63 2.13 38.51 -0.83
N GLY A 64 1.62 38.36 -2.06
CA GLY A 64 1.36 37.05 -2.67
C GLY A 64 2.62 36.17 -2.78
N MET A 65 3.76 36.76 -3.17
CA MET A 65 5.04 36.05 -3.20
C MET A 65 5.45 35.53 -1.81
N VAL A 66 5.34 36.38 -0.79
CA VAL A 66 5.64 36.01 0.60
C VAL A 66 4.75 34.85 1.05
N GLU A 67 3.45 34.88 0.75
CA GLU A 67 2.52 33.79 1.06
C GLU A 67 2.95 32.47 0.38
N LYS A 68 3.31 32.49 -0.91
CA LYS A 68 3.77 31.29 -1.62
C LYS A 68 5.07 30.74 -1.04
N LEU A 69 6.02 31.62 -0.70
CA LEU A 69 7.28 31.21 -0.05
C LEU A 69 7.04 30.60 1.34
N GLN A 70 6.11 31.14 2.12
CA GLN A 70 5.72 30.57 3.41
C GLN A 70 5.08 29.19 3.27
N VAL A 71 4.22 29.00 2.25
CA VAL A 71 3.64 27.69 1.95
C VAL A 71 4.72 26.69 1.55
N LEU A 72 5.63 27.06 0.65
CA LEU A 72 6.76 26.22 0.24
C LEU A 72 7.62 25.82 1.45
N LYS A 73 8.00 26.78 2.30
CA LYS A 73 8.78 26.53 3.52
C LYS A 73 8.09 25.49 4.41
N ARG A 74 6.82 25.72 4.75
CA ARG A 74 6.05 24.80 5.59
C ARG A 74 5.97 23.40 4.98
N LYS A 75 5.71 23.29 3.67
CA LYS A 75 5.61 22.00 2.97
C LYS A 75 6.95 21.28 2.90
N ALA A 76 8.06 22.01 2.77
CA ALA A 76 9.40 21.46 2.83
C ALA A 76 9.72 20.92 4.23
N GLU A 77 9.42 21.67 5.28
CA GLU A 77 9.63 21.24 6.67
C GLU A 77 8.82 19.97 7.00
N GLU A 78 7.54 19.91 6.60
CA GLU A 78 6.69 18.72 6.72
C GLU A 78 7.32 17.52 5.99
N SER A 79 7.71 17.70 4.73
CA SER A 79 8.28 16.62 3.90
C SER A 79 9.60 16.09 4.46
N ILE A 80 10.50 16.99 4.89
CA ILE A 80 11.79 16.63 5.50
C ILE A 80 11.55 15.86 6.80
N SER A 81 10.61 16.30 7.64
CA SER A 81 10.29 15.62 8.89
C SER A 81 9.80 14.20 8.66
N GLU A 82 8.89 14.00 7.70
CA GLU A 82 8.37 12.67 7.35
C GLU A 82 9.46 11.74 6.80
N GLU A 83 10.35 12.25 5.92
CA GLU A 83 11.47 11.47 5.39
C GLU A 83 12.46 11.07 6.48
N LEU A 84 12.81 12.01 7.38
CA LEU A 84 13.69 11.75 8.51
C LEU A 84 13.13 10.66 9.43
N GLN A 85 11.84 10.72 9.76
CA GLN A 85 11.19 9.70 10.60
C GLN A 85 11.34 8.29 10.01
N VAL A 86 11.06 8.12 8.71
CA VAL A 86 11.22 6.80 8.05
C VAL A 86 12.71 6.42 7.94
N GLY A 87 13.59 7.40 7.69
CA GLY A 87 15.04 7.21 7.70
C GLY A 87 15.56 6.69 9.03
N TYR A 88 15.07 7.21 10.15
CA TYR A 88 15.42 6.72 11.49
C TYR A 88 14.93 5.29 11.74
N VAL A 89 13.76 4.91 11.20
CA VAL A 89 13.29 3.50 11.26
C VAL A 89 14.23 2.59 10.46
N CYS A 90 14.62 2.98 9.24
CA CYS A 90 15.61 2.26 8.45
C CYS A 90 16.93 2.07 9.21
N LYS A 91 17.45 3.16 9.80
CA LYS A 91 18.68 3.15 10.59
C LYS A 91 18.59 2.20 11.78
N ARG A 92 17.54 2.33 12.61
CA ARG A 92 17.35 1.47 13.79
C ARG A 92 17.28 -0.02 13.43
N ARG A 93 16.57 -0.36 12.36
CA ARG A 93 16.50 -1.75 11.88
C ARG A 93 17.82 -2.25 11.33
N LEU A 94 18.58 -1.41 10.65
CA LEU A 94 19.92 -1.74 10.18
C LEU A 94 20.87 -1.98 11.36
N ASP A 95 20.85 -1.11 12.36
CA ASP A 95 21.67 -1.23 13.56
C ASP A 95 21.32 -2.51 14.34
N HIS A 96 20.02 -2.81 14.51
CA HIS A 96 19.57 -4.07 15.11
C HIS A 96 20.05 -5.32 14.35
N LEU A 97 20.15 -5.28 13.02
CA LEU A 97 20.66 -6.39 12.22
C LEU A 97 22.19 -6.51 12.26
N LYS A 98 22.90 -5.42 12.59
CA LYS A 98 24.35 -5.43 12.82
C LYS A 98 24.72 -5.95 14.21
N GLU A 99 23.84 -5.82 15.19
CA GLU A 99 24.02 -6.44 16.51
C GLU A 99 24.19 -7.97 16.36
N HIS A 100 25.23 -8.51 16.99
CA HIS A 100 25.72 -9.88 16.81
C HIS A 100 24.61 -10.94 16.85
N THR A 101 24.48 -11.70 15.76
CA THR A 101 23.44 -12.73 15.52
C THR A 101 23.47 -13.94 16.49
N THR A 102 24.37 -13.94 17.47
CA THR A 102 24.69 -15.08 18.33
C THR A 102 24.19 -14.93 19.78
N GLY A 103 23.71 -13.74 20.18
CA GLY A 103 23.15 -13.50 21.51
C GLY A 103 21.77 -14.16 21.71
N ALA A 104 21.53 -14.73 22.89
CA ALA A 104 20.21 -15.29 23.25
C ALA A 104 19.10 -14.23 23.19
N GLN A 105 19.39 -13.01 23.63
CA GLN A 105 18.47 -11.88 23.57
C GLN A 105 18.12 -11.49 22.12
N TRP A 106 19.10 -11.48 21.21
CA TRP A 106 18.87 -11.19 19.80
C TRP A 106 17.98 -12.26 19.15
N ARG A 107 18.25 -13.54 19.41
CA ARG A 107 17.40 -14.65 18.95
C ARG A 107 15.95 -14.51 19.44
N ARG A 108 15.76 -14.08 20.70
CA ARG A 108 14.43 -13.84 21.25
C ARG A 108 13.71 -12.69 20.55
N LYS A 109 14.37 -11.54 20.40
CA LYS A 109 13.82 -10.38 19.67
C LYS A 109 13.46 -10.72 18.22
N ARG A 110 14.32 -11.50 17.56
CA ARG A 110 14.07 -12.00 16.19
C ARG A 110 12.80 -12.85 16.14
N LEU A 111 12.65 -13.81 17.05
CA LEU A 111 11.47 -14.67 17.11
C LEU A 111 10.20 -13.85 17.39
N ASP A 112 10.25 -12.96 18.38
CA ASP A 112 9.12 -12.11 18.74
C ASP A 112 8.69 -11.24 17.54
N ARG A 113 9.64 -10.67 16.78
CA ARG A 113 9.33 -9.93 15.54
C ARG A 113 8.66 -10.81 14.48
N MET A 114 9.16 -12.03 14.27
CA MET A 114 8.56 -12.99 13.33
C MET A 114 7.12 -13.37 13.75
N LEU A 115 6.88 -13.50 15.06
CA LEU A 115 5.55 -13.76 15.62
C LEU A 115 4.62 -12.56 15.47
N VAL A 116 5.10 -11.33 15.70
CA VAL A 116 4.31 -10.11 15.46
C VAL A 116 3.81 -10.08 14.01
N GLU A 117 4.70 -10.29 13.04
CA GLU A 117 4.30 -10.33 11.62
C GLU A 117 3.29 -11.45 11.33
N TYR A 118 3.52 -12.65 11.88
CA TYR A 118 2.57 -13.77 11.74
C TYR A 118 1.18 -13.41 12.29
N PHE A 119 1.12 -12.82 13.48
CA PHE A 119 -0.13 -12.39 14.09
C PHE A 119 -0.84 -11.33 13.23
N LEU A 120 -0.11 -10.35 12.69
CA LEU A 120 -0.69 -9.35 11.79
C LEU A 120 -1.29 -10.00 10.54
N ARG A 121 -0.56 -10.92 9.90
CA ARG A 121 -1.02 -11.66 8.70
C ARG A 121 -2.23 -12.56 8.98
N ARG A 122 -2.40 -13.05 10.21
CA ARG A 122 -3.55 -13.85 10.66
C ARG A 122 -4.72 -13.02 11.19
N GLY A 123 -4.58 -11.70 11.27
CA GLY A 123 -5.60 -10.80 11.82
C GLY A 123 -5.60 -10.68 13.35
N TYR A 124 -4.61 -11.23 14.04
CA TYR A 124 -4.46 -11.14 15.50
C TYR A 124 -3.77 -9.82 15.95
N TYR A 125 -4.32 -8.67 15.53
CA TYR A 125 -3.72 -7.35 15.74
C TYR A 125 -3.47 -7.00 17.21
N ASN A 126 -4.38 -7.38 18.11
CA ASN A 126 -4.26 -7.13 19.53
C ASN A 126 -3.08 -7.90 20.15
N ALA A 127 -2.88 -9.16 19.74
CA ALA A 127 -1.75 -9.97 20.18
C ALA A 127 -0.43 -9.41 19.62
N ALA A 128 -0.41 -9.05 18.33
CA ALA A 128 0.74 -8.40 17.69
C ALA A 128 1.16 -7.12 18.41
N THR A 129 0.20 -6.24 18.72
CA THR A 129 0.46 -4.95 19.38
C THR A 129 0.98 -5.14 20.80
N ARG A 130 0.36 -6.05 21.58
CA ARG A 130 0.82 -6.36 22.94
C ARG A 130 2.23 -6.95 22.96
N LEU A 131 2.54 -7.88 22.06
CA LEU A 131 3.88 -8.48 21.96
C LEU A 131 4.92 -7.42 21.57
N ALA A 132 4.61 -6.58 20.57
CA ALA A 132 5.51 -5.52 20.15
C ALA A 132 5.77 -4.48 21.25
N HIS A 133 4.78 -4.16 22.07
CA HIS A 133 4.95 -3.26 23.21
C HIS A 133 5.79 -3.90 24.33
N THR A 134 5.49 -5.15 24.70
CA THR A 134 6.15 -5.83 25.82
C THR A 134 7.61 -6.15 25.52
N SER A 135 7.94 -6.45 24.26
CA SER A 135 9.31 -6.76 23.83
C SER A 135 10.09 -5.56 23.26
N ASP A 136 9.52 -4.34 23.31
CA ASP A 136 10.09 -3.12 22.72
C ASP A 136 10.50 -3.29 21.24
N LEU A 137 9.55 -3.74 20.42
CA LEU A 137 9.76 -4.08 19.00
C LEU A 137 8.95 -3.20 18.04
N ARG A 138 8.28 -2.16 18.54
CA ARG A 138 7.39 -1.33 17.71
C ARG A 138 8.12 -0.84 16.45
N ASP A 139 9.32 -0.31 16.61
CA ASP A 139 10.13 0.21 15.50
C ASP A 139 10.78 -0.85 14.61
N LEU A 140 10.81 -2.10 15.08
CA LEU A 140 11.33 -3.25 14.36
C LEU A 140 10.23 -4.02 13.61
N THR A 141 8.97 -3.60 13.73
CA THR A 141 7.81 -4.30 13.18
C THR A 141 7.03 -3.40 12.21
N ASN A 142 6.21 -4.02 11.35
CA ASN A 142 5.49 -3.33 10.28
C ASN A 142 4.02 -3.04 10.67
N ILE A 143 3.72 -2.88 11.96
CA ILE A 143 2.34 -2.82 12.49
C ILE A 143 1.49 -1.79 11.75
N ASP A 144 1.99 -0.56 11.58
CA ASP A 144 1.22 0.53 10.99
C ASP A 144 0.76 0.21 9.55
N ILE A 145 1.59 -0.51 8.77
CA ILE A 145 1.26 -0.92 7.41
C ILE A 145 0.13 -1.94 7.40
N PHE A 146 0.18 -2.90 8.33
CA PHE A 146 -0.85 -3.91 8.47
C PHE A 146 -2.15 -3.31 9.01
N LEU A 147 -2.10 -2.26 9.84
CA LEU A 147 -3.31 -1.54 10.28
C LEU A 147 -4.01 -0.81 9.12
N VAL A 148 -3.25 -0.11 8.27
CA VAL A 148 -3.82 0.51 7.06
C VAL A 148 -4.45 -0.55 6.15
N SER A 149 -3.76 -1.68 5.98
CA SER A 149 -4.25 -2.80 5.16
C SER A 149 -5.53 -3.40 5.73
N ARG A 150 -5.59 -3.58 7.05
CA ARG A 150 -6.78 -4.08 7.78
C ARG A 150 -8.00 -3.22 7.52
N ASP A 151 -7.85 -1.90 7.56
CA ASP A 151 -8.98 -1.00 7.41
C ASP A 151 -9.54 -1.02 5.97
N VAL A 152 -8.69 -1.31 4.96
CA VAL A 152 -9.12 -1.59 3.59
C VAL A 152 -9.79 -2.97 3.49
N GLU A 153 -9.20 -4.03 4.07
CA GLU A 153 -9.80 -5.37 4.09
C GLU A 153 -11.19 -5.36 4.75
N LYS A 154 -11.34 -4.64 5.86
CA LYS A 154 -12.62 -4.48 6.56
C LYS A 154 -13.65 -3.77 5.70
N SER A 155 -13.27 -2.68 5.03
CA SER A 155 -14.13 -1.94 4.10
C SER A 155 -14.65 -2.84 2.97
N LEU A 156 -13.77 -3.67 2.40
CA LEU A 156 -14.16 -4.62 1.36
C LEU A 156 -15.10 -5.71 1.89
N ALA A 157 -14.86 -6.22 3.11
CA ALA A 157 -15.76 -7.17 3.76
C ALA A 157 -17.15 -6.55 4.06
N GLU A 158 -17.20 -5.25 4.32
CA GLU A 158 -18.42 -4.45 4.47
C GLU A 158 -19.05 -4.04 3.12
N LYS A 159 -18.55 -4.59 2.00
CA LYS A 159 -19.00 -4.33 0.63
C LYS A 159 -18.79 -2.88 0.14
N GLU A 160 -17.79 -2.21 0.70
CA GLU A 160 -17.39 -0.85 0.31
C GLU A 160 -16.06 -0.85 -0.46
N THR A 161 -16.06 -0.37 -1.71
CA THR A 161 -14.88 -0.33 -2.58
C THR A 161 -14.02 0.93 -2.40
N SER A 162 -14.56 2.00 -1.79
CA SER A 162 -13.97 3.34 -1.86
C SER A 162 -12.55 3.41 -1.26
N LYS A 163 -12.31 2.79 -0.10
CA LYS A 163 -10.98 2.77 0.52
C LYS A 163 -9.97 1.96 -0.29
N CYS A 164 -10.40 0.85 -0.90
CA CYS A 164 -9.52 0.04 -1.73
C CYS A 164 -9.17 0.75 -3.05
N LEU A 165 -10.13 1.46 -3.64
CA LEU A 165 -9.88 2.29 -4.83
C LEU A 165 -8.94 3.46 -4.54
N ALA A 166 -9.08 4.12 -3.38
CA ALA A 166 -8.15 5.13 -2.93
C ALA A 166 -6.73 4.54 -2.77
N TRP A 167 -6.62 3.35 -2.19
CA TRP A 167 -5.34 2.62 -2.10
C TRP A 167 -4.77 2.29 -3.49
N CYS A 168 -5.59 1.85 -4.45
CA CYS A 168 -5.15 1.61 -5.83
C CYS A 168 -4.61 2.89 -6.48
N HIS A 169 -5.30 4.02 -6.29
CA HIS A 169 -4.88 5.32 -6.79
C HIS A 169 -3.52 5.74 -6.20
N ASP A 170 -3.36 5.63 -4.88
CA ASP A 170 -2.14 6.02 -4.16
C ASP A 170 -0.91 5.18 -4.53
N ASN A 171 -1.14 3.97 -5.04
CA ASN A 171 -0.09 3.03 -5.44
C ASN A 171 -0.05 2.76 -6.95
N ARG A 172 -0.77 3.55 -7.76
CA ARG A 172 -1.01 3.31 -9.20
C ARG A 172 0.25 3.06 -10.01
N SER A 173 1.31 3.85 -9.82
CA SER A 173 2.56 3.70 -10.57
C SER A 173 3.24 2.36 -10.32
N LYS A 174 3.12 1.81 -9.11
CA LYS A 174 3.74 0.53 -8.74
C LYS A 174 2.84 -0.64 -9.12
N LEU A 175 1.53 -0.51 -8.93
CA LEU A 175 0.54 -1.49 -9.38
C LEU A 175 0.59 -1.70 -10.91
N ARG A 176 0.80 -0.63 -11.69
CA ARG A 176 1.01 -0.74 -13.14
C ARG A 176 2.24 -1.58 -13.49
N LYS A 177 3.35 -1.40 -12.77
CA LYS A 177 4.57 -2.21 -12.97
C LYS A 177 4.37 -3.68 -12.57
N LEU A 178 3.50 -3.93 -11.59
CA LEU A 178 3.13 -5.28 -11.14
C LEU A 178 2.06 -5.94 -12.02
N LYS A 179 1.50 -5.21 -13.01
CA LYS A 179 0.37 -5.62 -13.85
C LYS A 179 -0.84 -6.09 -13.01
N SER A 180 -1.19 -5.29 -12.00
CA SER A 180 -2.31 -5.60 -11.09
C SER A 180 -3.66 -5.40 -11.76
N SER A 181 -4.53 -6.40 -11.70
CA SER A 181 -5.93 -6.33 -12.15
C SER A 181 -6.92 -5.91 -11.05
N LEU A 182 -6.43 -5.56 -9.84
CA LEU A 182 -7.28 -5.30 -8.68
C LEU A 182 -8.25 -4.13 -8.91
N GLU A 183 -7.77 -3.01 -9.47
CA GLU A 183 -8.63 -1.84 -9.74
C GLU A 183 -9.76 -2.22 -10.71
N PHE A 184 -9.45 -3.00 -11.75
CA PHE A 184 -10.44 -3.47 -12.71
C PHE A 184 -11.49 -4.38 -12.06
N ASN A 185 -11.06 -5.35 -11.24
CA ASN A 185 -11.96 -6.25 -10.52
C ASN A 185 -12.89 -5.51 -9.55
N LEU A 186 -12.41 -4.43 -8.90
CA LEU A 186 -13.24 -3.57 -8.06
C LEU A 186 -14.30 -2.82 -8.88
N ARG A 187 -13.93 -2.32 -10.08
CA ARG A 187 -14.90 -1.66 -10.97
C ARG A 187 -15.96 -2.64 -11.49
N ILE A 188 -15.57 -3.89 -11.79
CA ILE A 188 -16.54 -4.95 -12.08
C ILE A 188 -17.47 -5.16 -10.87
N GLN A 189 -16.94 -5.21 -9.65
CA GLN A 189 -17.79 -5.38 -8.47
C GLN A 189 -18.80 -4.24 -8.30
N GLU A 190 -18.38 -2.98 -8.46
CA GLU A 190 -19.30 -1.83 -8.43
C GLU A 190 -20.39 -1.95 -9.49
N PHE A 191 -20.04 -2.39 -10.69
CA PHE A 191 -21.01 -2.63 -11.76
C PHE A 191 -22.02 -3.72 -11.35
N ILE A 192 -21.54 -4.85 -10.83
CA ILE A 192 -22.39 -5.97 -10.38
C ILE A 192 -23.36 -5.51 -9.30
N GLU A 193 -22.90 -4.72 -8.31
CA GLU A 193 -23.79 -4.19 -7.27
C GLU A 193 -24.82 -3.19 -7.83
N LEU A 194 -24.49 -2.41 -8.86
CA LEU A 194 -25.47 -1.55 -9.53
C LEU A 194 -26.56 -2.39 -10.24
N VAL A 195 -26.17 -3.48 -10.91
CA VAL A 195 -27.11 -4.40 -11.56
C VAL A 195 -27.97 -5.13 -10.53
N ARG A 196 -27.38 -5.59 -9.42
CA ARG A 196 -28.10 -6.26 -8.33
C ARG A 196 -29.17 -5.36 -7.71
N ASN A 197 -28.94 -4.05 -7.66
CA ASN A 197 -29.90 -3.05 -7.16
C ASN A 197 -30.87 -2.53 -8.23
N ASP A 198 -30.97 -3.20 -9.40
CA ASP A 198 -31.79 -2.82 -10.56
C ASP A 198 -31.49 -1.41 -11.14
N ARG A 199 -30.31 -0.87 -10.87
CA ARG A 199 -29.85 0.44 -11.38
C ARG A 199 -29.11 0.29 -12.71
N LYS A 200 -29.73 -0.39 -13.67
CA LYS A 200 -29.11 -0.78 -14.96
C LYS A 200 -28.56 0.40 -15.77
N LEU A 201 -29.29 1.51 -15.82
CA LEU A 201 -28.84 2.73 -16.53
C LEU A 201 -27.58 3.36 -15.90
N GLU A 202 -27.39 3.20 -14.60
CA GLU A 202 -26.19 3.67 -13.91
C GLU A 202 -25.03 2.71 -14.11
N ALA A 203 -25.29 1.41 -14.11
CA ALA A 203 -24.30 0.38 -14.45
C ALA A 203 -23.70 0.64 -15.84
N VAL A 204 -24.53 0.93 -16.84
CA VAL A 204 -24.07 1.28 -18.20
C VAL A 204 -23.23 2.56 -18.21
N ARG A 205 -23.63 3.59 -17.45
CA ARG A 205 -22.85 4.84 -17.34
C ARG A 205 -21.49 4.59 -16.66
N HIS A 206 -21.46 3.76 -15.62
CA HIS A 206 -20.24 3.35 -14.94
C HIS A 206 -19.30 2.58 -15.88
N ALA A 207 -19.82 1.59 -16.61
CA ALA A 207 -19.07 0.84 -17.60
C ALA A 207 -18.44 1.74 -18.67
N ARG A 208 -19.20 2.68 -19.24
CA ARG A 208 -18.67 3.66 -20.21
C ARG A 208 -17.53 4.52 -19.67
N LYS A 209 -17.55 4.82 -18.38
CA LYS A 209 -16.53 5.67 -17.73
C LYS A 209 -15.27 4.89 -17.36
N HIS A 210 -15.42 3.65 -16.93
CA HIS A 210 -14.33 2.89 -16.31
C HIS A 210 -13.79 1.75 -17.17
N PHE A 211 -14.58 1.24 -18.12
CA PHE A 211 -14.20 0.19 -19.05
C PHE A 211 -13.91 0.72 -20.46
N SER A 212 -13.70 2.04 -20.64
CA SER A 212 -13.37 2.62 -21.96
C SER A 212 -11.91 2.38 -22.38
N THR A 213 -11.03 2.11 -21.41
CA THR A 213 -9.59 1.97 -21.61
C THR A 213 -9.14 0.62 -21.08
N TYR A 214 -9.68 -0.43 -21.68
CA TYR A 214 -9.43 -1.82 -21.30
C TYR A 214 -8.28 -2.42 -22.11
N GLU A 215 -7.62 -3.42 -21.53
CA GLU A 215 -6.64 -4.27 -22.23
C GLU A 215 -7.39 -5.39 -22.97
N GLU A 216 -6.85 -5.94 -24.06
CA GLU A 216 -7.55 -6.97 -24.87
C GLU A 216 -8.00 -8.17 -24.02
N ASP A 217 -7.17 -8.57 -23.05
CA ASP A 217 -7.45 -9.67 -22.10
C ASP A 217 -8.66 -9.40 -21.18
N GLN A 218 -9.14 -8.15 -21.08
CA GLN A 218 -10.27 -7.76 -20.24
C GLN A 218 -11.60 -7.75 -20.98
N LEU A 219 -11.59 -7.86 -22.31
CA LEU A 219 -12.80 -7.74 -23.13
C LEU A 219 -13.84 -8.82 -22.81
N GLU A 220 -13.39 -10.07 -22.62
CA GLU A 220 -14.28 -11.19 -22.30
C GLU A 220 -15.00 -10.95 -20.96
N GLU A 221 -14.28 -10.47 -19.94
CA GLU A 221 -14.88 -10.14 -18.64
C GLU A 221 -15.86 -8.97 -18.74
N ILE A 222 -15.57 -7.96 -19.57
CA ILE A 222 -16.49 -6.85 -19.84
C ILE A 222 -17.75 -7.35 -20.54
N GLN A 223 -17.63 -8.24 -21.53
CA GLN A 223 -18.78 -8.82 -22.23
C GLN A 223 -19.69 -9.59 -21.28
N HIS A 224 -19.12 -10.41 -20.39
CA HIS A 224 -19.88 -11.10 -19.34
C HIS A 224 -20.58 -10.12 -18.39
N CYS A 225 -19.90 -9.04 -17.98
CA CYS A 225 -20.54 -7.98 -17.17
C CYS A 225 -21.70 -7.33 -17.92
N MET A 226 -21.54 -7.00 -19.20
CA MET A 226 -22.60 -6.37 -19.99
C MET A 226 -23.78 -7.32 -20.22
N ALA A 227 -23.52 -8.61 -20.41
CA ALA A 227 -24.57 -9.63 -20.53
C ALA A 227 -25.39 -9.79 -19.24
N LEU A 228 -24.79 -9.53 -18.06
CA LEU A 228 -25.50 -9.54 -16.78
C LEU A 228 -26.71 -8.60 -16.75
N LEU A 229 -26.72 -7.53 -17.56
CA LEU A 229 -27.86 -6.61 -17.66
C LEU A 229 -29.15 -7.27 -18.16
N ALA A 230 -29.02 -8.35 -18.93
CA ALA A 230 -30.13 -9.12 -19.48
C ALA A 230 -30.75 -10.09 -18.46
N PHE A 231 -30.07 -10.36 -17.35
CA PHE A 231 -30.51 -11.27 -16.31
C PHE A 231 -31.05 -10.52 -15.08
N THR A 232 -31.82 -11.23 -14.27
CA THR A 232 -32.28 -10.77 -12.97
C THR A 232 -31.27 -11.16 -11.87
N ALA A 233 -31.35 -10.53 -10.71
CA ALA A 233 -30.41 -10.75 -9.61
C ALA A 233 -30.50 -12.17 -8.99
N ASP A 234 -31.58 -12.89 -9.26
CA ASP A 234 -31.88 -14.27 -8.84
C ASP A 234 -31.59 -15.32 -9.93
N THR A 235 -30.80 -14.96 -10.95
CA THR A 235 -30.49 -15.91 -12.04
C THR A 235 -29.72 -17.13 -11.54
N GLU A 236 -30.17 -18.32 -11.94
CA GLU A 236 -29.50 -19.59 -11.63
C GLU A 236 -28.51 -20.03 -12.72
N LEU A 237 -28.39 -19.24 -13.79
CA LEU A 237 -27.56 -19.54 -14.95
C LEU A 237 -26.08 -19.21 -14.68
N SER A 238 -25.21 -20.22 -14.78
CA SER A 238 -23.76 -20.02 -14.84
C SER A 238 -23.38 -19.44 -16.22
N PRO A 239 -22.42 -18.49 -16.32
CA PRO A 239 -21.53 -17.97 -15.27
C PRO A 239 -22.11 -16.82 -14.42
N TYR A 240 -23.29 -16.31 -14.76
CA TYR A 240 -23.85 -15.09 -14.16
C TYR A 240 -24.23 -15.24 -12.68
N LYS A 241 -24.68 -16.44 -12.28
CA LYS A 241 -24.88 -16.79 -10.88
C LYS A 241 -23.61 -16.59 -10.06
N GLU A 242 -22.47 -17.07 -10.55
CA GLU A 242 -21.18 -16.97 -9.86
C GLU A 242 -20.69 -15.52 -9.76
N MET A 243 -20.99 -14.69 -10.77
CA MET A 243 -20.70 -13.26 -10.73
C MET A 243 -21.49 -12.53 -9.63
N LEU A 244 -22.71 -12.99 -9.34
CA LEU A 244 -23.59 -12.46 -8.31
C LEU A 244 -23.37 -13.10 -6.93
N GLU A 245 -22.42 -14.03 -6.76
CA GLU A 245 -22.15 -14.62 -5.45
C GLU A 245 -21.45 -13.64 -4.49
N GLU A 246 -21.81 -13.70 -3.20
CA GLU A 246 -21.15 -12.89 -2.17
C GLU A 246 -19.67 -13.27 -1.97
N LYS A 247 -19.29 -14.53 -2.26
CA LYS A 247 -17.90 -15.02 -2.18
C LYS A 247 -16.93 -14.20 -3.03
N ARG A 248 -17.42 -13.44 -4.02
CA ARG A 248 -16.60 -12.53 -4.80
C ARG A 248 -15.94 -11.45 -3.94
N TRP A 249 -16.61 -10.99 -2.87
CA TRP A 249 -16.03 -10.06 -1.91
C TRP A 249 -14.85 -10.69 -1.15
N ASP A 250 -14.96 -11.94 -0.73
CA ASP A 250 -13.84 -12.66 -0.09
C ASP A 250 -12.63 -12.80 -1.04
N ARG A 251 -12.90 -13.07 -2.33
CA ARG A 251 -11.84 -13.11 -3.36
C ARG A 251 -11.17 -11.75 -3.55
N LEU A 252 -11.93 -10.65 -3.51
CA LEU A 252 -11.39 -9.29 -3.59
C LEU A 252 -10.52 -8.94 -2.38
N VAL A 253 -10.96 -9.32 -1.17
CA VAL A 253 -10.17 -9.15 0.06
C VAL A 253 -8.84 -9.91 -0.05
N GLU A 254 -8.88 -11.16 -0.49
CA GLU A 254 -7.66 -11.97 -0.67
C GLU A 254 -6.76 -11.43 -1.79
N GLN A 255 -7.34 -11.00 -2.92
CA GLN A 255 -6.60 -10.35 -4.00
C GLN A 255 -5.90 -9.07 -3.51
N PHE A 256 -6.62 -8.20 -2.79
CA PHE A 256 -6.04 -7.01 -2.19
C PHE A 256 -4.87 -7.35 -1.26
N ARG A 257 -5.04 -8.37 -0.39
CA ARG A 257 -3.99 -8.82 0.52
C ARG A 257 -2.74 -9.26 -0.22
N GLN A 258 -2.89 -10.05 -1.28
CA GLN A 258 -1.79 -10.50 -2.13
C GLN A 258 -1.10 -9.33 -2.84
N GLU A 259 -1.86 -8.40 -3.41
CA GLU A 259 -1.32 -7.22 -4.07
C GLU A 259 -0.59 -6.28 -3.10
N ASN A 260 -1.10 -6.16 -1.87
CA ASN A 260 -0.44 -5.43 -0.80
C ASN A 260 0.89 -6.08 -0.40
N TYR A 261 0.96 -7.41 -0.29
CA TYR A 261 2.23 -8.10 -0.05
C TYR A 261 3.21 -7.93 -1.22
N ARG A 262 2.75 -8.05 -2.46
CA ARG A 262 3.58 -7.81 -3.66
C ARG A 262 4.11 -6.38 -3.71
N LEU A 263 3.30 -5.39 -3.32
CA LEU A 263 3.72 -4.00 -3.23
C LEU A 263 4.94 -3.84 -2.32
N PHE A 264 4.95 -4.50 -1.16
CA PHE A 264 6.07 -4.46 -0.21
C PHE A 264 7.13 -5.54 -0.43
N GLN A 265 7.01 -6.35 -1.49
CA GLN A 265 7.87 -7.50 -1.78
C GLN A 265 7.94 -8.49 -0.62
N LEU A 266 6.82 -8.67 0.07
CA LEU A 266 6.64 -9.66 1.10
C LEU A 266 6.27 -11.00 0.47
N ALA A 267 6.85 -12.09 0.97
CA ALA A 267 6.40 -13.43 0.62
C ALA A 267 4.95 -13.65 1.08
N SER A 268 4.20 -14.52 0.40
CA SER A 268 2.83 -14.89 0.79
C SER A 268 2.80 -15.61 2.14
N GLN A 269 3.78 -16.48 2.38
CA GLN A 269 3.99 -17.13 3.67
C GLN A 269 4.81 -16.24 4.61
N SER A 270 4.50 -16.31 5.90
CA SER A 270 5.29 -15.60 6.92
C SER A 270 6.64 -16.28 7.12
N VAL A 271 7.66 -15.49 7.44
CA VAL A 271 9.01 -15.99 7.80
C VAL A 271 8.92 -16.97 8.97
N PHE A 272 8.00 -16.74 9.92
CA PHE A 272 7.74 -17.64 11.03
C PHE A 272 7.31 -19.03 10.58
N THR A 273 6.33 -19.11 9.66
CA THR A 273 5.82 -20.38 9.15
C THR A 273 6.92 -21.19 8.48
N VAL A 274 7.74 -20.54 7.63
CA VAL A 274 8.86 -21.19 6.94
C VAL A 274 9.91 -21.69 7.94
N ALA A 275 10.29 -20.86 8.92
CA ALA A 275 11.26 -21.26 9.93
C ALA A 275 10.75 -22.39 10.83
N LEU A 276 9.47 -22.38 11.19
CA LEU A 276 8.84 -23.46 11.96
C LEU A 276 8.82 -24.77 11.17
N GLN A 277 8.43 -24.72 9.89
CA GLN A 277 8.44 -25.90 9.02
C GLN A 277 9.85 -26.47 8.86
N ALA A 278 10.85 -25.63 8.61
CA ALA A 278 12.25 -26.04 8.52
C ALA A 278 12.74 -26.68 9.84
N GLY A 279 12.41 -26.08 10.99
CA GLY A 279 12.74 -26.61 12.30
C GLY A 279 12.08 -27.96 12.58
N LEU A 280 10.80 -28.12 12.27
CA LEU A 280 10.08 -29.39 12.41
C LEU A 280 10.65 -30.46 11.48
N SER A 281 11.03 -30.13 10.25
CA SER A 281 11.68 -31.05 9.32
C SER A 281 13.04 -31.51 9.83
N ALA A 282 13.84 -30.61 10.43
CA ALA A 282 15.12 -30.96 11.05
C ALA A 282 14.97 -31.86 12.28
N LEU A 283 13.87 -31.74 13.03
CA LEU A 283 13.55 -32.65 14.15
C LEU A 283 13.06 -34.02 13.69
N LYS A 284 12.44 -34.10 12.50
CA LYS A 284 11.99 -35.36 11.90
C LYS A 284 13.12 -36.18 11.28
N THR A 285 14.27 -35.57 10.99
CA THR A 285 15.47 -36.28 10.58
C THR A 285 16.24 -36.76 11.82
N PRO A 286 16.21 -38.06 12.18
CA PRO A 286 17.14 -38.58 13.18
C PRO A 286 18.56 -38.40 12.63
N TYR A 287 19.40 -37.62 13.30
CA TYR A 287 20.83 -37.57 12.96
C TYR A 287 21.44 -38.98 13.11
N PRO A 288 22.31 -39.44 12.18
CA PRO A 288 23.13 -40.63 12.39
C PRO A 288 24.30 -40.26 13.30
N LEU A 289 24.05 -40.15 14.60
CA LEU A 289 25.09 -40.06 15.64
C LEU A 289 25.55 -41.48 16.04
N ASN A 290 25.98 -42.25 15.04
CA ASN A 290 26.68 -43.52 15.21
C ASN A 290 27.66 -43.71 14.05
N ILE A 291 28.74 -42.93 14.05
CA ILE A 291 29.98 -43.36 13.42
C ILE A 291 31.01 -43.38 14.54
N ALA A 292 31.14 -44.54 15.14
CA ALA A 292 32.29 -44.92 15.92
C ALA A 292 33.53 -44.89 15.00
N PHE A 293 34.59 -44.24 15.45
CA PHE A 293 35.97 -44.60 15.13
C PHE A 293 36.62 -45.07 16.43
#